data_AF-A0A7X6A704-F1
#
_entry.id   AF-A0A7X6A704-F1
#
_cell.length_a   1.000
_cell.length_b   1.000
_cell.length_c   1.000
_cell.angle_alpha   90.00
_cell.angle_beta   90.00
_cell.angle_gamma   90.00
#
_symmetry.space_group_name_H-M   'P 1'
#
loop_
_entity.id
_entity.type
_entity.pdbx_description
1 polymer ?
#
loop_
_entity_poly.entity_id
_entity_poly.type
_entity_poly.pdbx_seq_one_letter_code
_entity_poly.pdbx_strand_id
1 'polypeptide(L)'
;MLRPIALLFVIGLLVPPAQARDEWYDYYENALAALQRGDHGAAVTLIEAALERKKRSGYLRTYGNNYIRYVPHFQLGVALHGAGDCAAALASFEESVAREETAELPNLDTRLQRLSAECDERLAPPPVEVAARAEPKPEPIDPPAPQRPPIDRALLEAGLSAYLAGDFPGSTAAFEDLTRRAPDSARLRLLLGMSLHSAWVTGGETDDDLIRRARTELAAASNLDPGLLPDPALCPPPVAALFRSLR
;
A
#
# COMPACT_ATOMS: atom_id res chain seq x y z
N MET A 1 -41.95 14.36 -81.66
CA MET A 1 -40.75 13.55 -81.36
C MET A 1 -40.31 13.85 -79.93
N LEU A 2 -40.79 13.07 -78.96
CA LEU A 2 -40.45 13.21 -77.53
C LEU A 2 -39.16 12.43 -77.24
N ARG A 3 -38.19 13.04 -76.56
CA ARG A 3 -37.02 12.35 -75.99
C ARG A 3 -37.21 12.18 -74.47
N PRO A 4 -36.98 10.99 -73.91
CA PRO A 4 -37.22 10.71 -72.50
C PRO A 4 -36.12 11.26 -71.59
N ILE A 5 -36.56 11.74 -70.43
CA ILE A 5 -35.79 12.25 -69.29
C ILE A 5 -35.06 11.07 -68.63
N ALA A 6 -33.72 11.13 -68.59
CA ALA A 6 -32.91 10.21 -67.81
C ALA A 6 -32.81 10.73 -66.36
N LEU A 7 -33.67 10.19 -65.48
CA LEU A 7 -33.63 10.43 -64.04
C LEU A 7 -32.53 9.55 -63.43
N LEU A 8 -31.39 10.15 -63.09
CA LEU A 8 -30.26 9.49 -62.46
C LEU A 8 -30.51 9.44 -60.94
N PHE A 9 -31.01 8.30 -60.45
CA PHE A 9 -31.18 8.02 -59.02
C PHE A 9 -29.80 7.71 -58.43
N VAL A 10 -29.17 8.70 -57.77
CA VAL A 10 -27.97 8.47 -56.95
C VAL A 10 -28.43 7.89 -55.61
N ILE A 11 -28.47 6.56 -55.53
CA ILE A 11 -28.61 5.84 -54.26
C ILE A 11 -27.26 5.92 -53.54
N GLY A 12 -27.12 6.89 -52.64
CA GLY A 12 -26.00 6.94 -51.71
C GLY A 12 -26.14 5.81 -50.69
N LEU A 13 -25.35 4.75 -50.83
CA LEU A 13 -25.19 3.74 -49.78
C LEU A 13 -24.55 4.41 -48.55
N LEU A 14 -25.37 4.72 -47.54
CA LEU A 14 -24.90 4.91 -46.17
C LEU A 14 -24.44 3.54 -45.66
N VAL A 15 -23.18 3.18 -45.88
CA VAL A 15 -22.55 2.08 -45.14
C VAL A 15 -22.25 2.62 -43.75
N PRO A 16 -22.95 2.17 -42.68
CA PRO A 16 -22.56 2.57 -41.34
C PRO A 16 -21.12 2.12 -41.11
N PRO A 17 -20.25 2.96 -40.51
CA PRO A 17 -18.89 2.55 -40.22
C PRO A 17 -18.96 1.26 -39.40
N ALA A 18 -18.26 0.23 -39.86
CA ALA A 18 -18.07 -0.98 -39.08
C ALA A 18 -17.35 -0.56 -37.80
N GLN A 19 -18.11 -0.36 -36.73
CA GLN A 19 -17.54 -0.18 -35.41
C GLN A 19 -16.85 -1.49 -35.09
N ALA A 20 -15.51 -1.49 -35.14
CA ALA A 20 -14.73 -2.56 -34.56
C ALA A 20 -15.26 -2.70 -33.12
N ARG A 21 -15.81 -3.88 -32.81
CA ARG A 21 -16.27 -4.14 -31.46
C ARG A 21 -15.01 -4.25 -30.61
N ASP A 22 -14.76 -3.25 -29.78
CA ASP A 22 -13.65 -3.29 -28.84
C ASP A 22 -13.73 -4.59 -28.02
N GLU A 23 -12.63 -5.34 -28.02
CA GLU A 23 -12.51 -6.59 -27.31
C GLU A 23 -12.23 -6.34 -25.83
N TRP A 24 -12.42 -7.35 -24.97
CA TRP A 24 -12.21 -7.21 -23.52
C TRP A 24 -10.82 -6.68 -23.15
N TYR A 25 -9.80 -7.01 -23.94
CA TYR A 25 -8.42 -6.60 -23.69
C TYR A 25 -8.17 -5.15 -24.05
N ASP A 26 -8.89 -4.57 -25.02
CA ASP A 26 -8.78 -3.15 -25.37
C ASP A 26 -9.24 -2.29 -24.19
N TYR A 27 -10.38 -2.64 -23.59
CA TYR A 27 -10.87 -1.98 -22.38
C TYR A 27 -9.90 -2.10 -21.22
N TYR A 28 -9.36 -3.30 -20.99
CA TYR A 28 -8.44 -3.54 -19.89
C TYR A 28 -7.11 -2.80 -20.06
N GLU A 29 -6.49 -2.82 -21.24
CA GLU A 29 -5.25 -2.09 -21.51
C GLU A 29 -5.45 -0.57 -21.38
N ASN A 30 -6.58 -0.05 -21.89
CA ASN A 30 -6.94 1.36 -21.72
C ASN A 30 -7.14 1.71 -20.24
N ALA A 31 -7.71 0.81 -19.43
CA ALA A 31 -7.83 1.03 -18.00
C ALA A 31 -6.48 1.08 -17.29
N LEU A 32 -5.54 0.18 -17.66
CA LEU A 32 -4.19 0.22 -17.11
C LEU A 32 -3.48 1.52 -17.46
N ALA A 33 -3.66 2.02 -18.68
CA ALA A 33 -3.15 3.32 -19.09
C ALA A 33 -3.81 4.48 -18.32
N ALA A 34 -5.11 4.40 -18.05
CA ALA A 34 -5.82 5.39 -17.22
C ALA A 34 -5.29 5.40 -15.78
N LEU A 35 -5.08 4.23 -15.17
CA LEU A 35 -4.46 4.09 -13.85
C LEU A 35 -3.06 4.72 -13.79
N GLN A 36 -2.24 4.52 -14.82
CA GLN A 36 -0.91 5.14 -14.91
C GLN A 36 -0.95 6.67 -14.95
N ARG A 37 -2.03 7.26 -15.48
CA ARG A 37 -2.25 8.71 -15.50
C ARG A 37 -2.93 9.25 -14.23
N GLY A 38 -3.32 8.37 -13.30
CA GLY A 38 -4.11 8.74 -12.12
C GLY A 38 -5.59 9.01 -12.43
N ASP A 39 -6.07 8.64 -13.62
CA ASP A 39 -7.48 8.78 -14.00
C ASP A 39 -8.27 7.58 -13.49
N HIS A 40 -8.53 7.60 -12.18
CA HIS A 40 -9.18 6.52 -11.46
C HIS A 40 -10.63 6.31 -11.91
N GLY A 41 -11.36 7.38 -12.20
CA GLY A 41 -12.74 7.31 -12.68
C GLY A 41 -12.85 6.60 -14.03
N ALA A 42 -12.03 7.00 -15.01
CA ALA A 42 -12.01 6.32 -16.31
C ALA A 42 -11.57 4.86 -16.17
N ALA A 43 -10.59 4.58 -15.30
CA ALA A 43 -10.13 3.21 -15.04
C ALA A 43 -11.26 2.31 -14.51
N VAL A 44 -12.07 2.77 -13.56
CA VAL A 44 -13.23 2.00 -13.05
C VAL A 44 -14.15 1.60 -14.20
N THR A 45 -14.62 2.57 -14.99
CA THR A 45 -15.55 2.32 -16.11
C THR A 45 -14.97 1.34 -17.13
N LEU A 46 -13.68 1.49 -17.47
CA LEU A 46 -13.03 0.63 -18.45
C LEU A 46 -12.84 -0.80 -17.93
N ILE A 47 -12.53 -0.99 -16.64
CA ILE A 47 -12.39 -2.33 -16.06
C ILE A 47 -13.74 -3.03 -15.96
N GLU A 48 -14.79 -2.31 -15.58
CA GLU A 48 -16.17 -2.85 -15.58
C GLU A 48 -16.59 -3.30 -16.99
N ALA A 49 -16.32 -2.49 -18.02
CA ALA A 49 -16.60 -2.85 -19.41
C ALA A 49 -15.80 -4.09 -19.87
N ALA A 50 -14.56 -4.26 -19.38
CA ALA A 50 -13.77 -5.47 -19.62
C ALA A 50 -14.39 -6.69 -18.92
N LEU A 51 -14.83 -6.54 -17.66
CA LEU A 51 -15.46 -7.60 -16.86
C LEU A 51 -16.79 -8.08 -17.45
N GLU A 52 -17.60 -7.18 -18.02
CA GLU A 52 -18.83 -7.54 -18.73
C GLU A 52 -18.58 -8.49 -19.90
N ARG A 53 -17.46 -8.30 -20.60
CA ARG A 53 -17.07 -9.10 -21.77
C ARG A 53 -16.30 -10.37 -21.37
N LYS A 54 -15.46 -10.26 -20.33
CA LYS A 54 -14.61 -11.35 -19.87
C LYS A 54 -14.56 -11.40 -18.34
N LYS A 55 -15.34 -12.33 -17.79
CA LYS A 55 -15.39 -12.60 -16.35
C LYS A 55 -14.25 -13.47 -15.82
N ARG A 56 -13.63 -14.29 -16.69
CA ARG A 56 -12.58 -15.23 -16.28
C ARG A 56 -11.24 -14.50 -16.26
N SER A 57 -10.57 -14.53 -15.12
CA SER A 57 -9.21 -14.00 -14.89
C SER A 57 -8.12 -15.00 -15.31
N GLY A 58 -6.86 -14.56 -15.28
CA GLY A 58 -5.68 -15.40 -15.49
C GLY A 58 -4.79 -14.94 -16.65
N TYR A 59 -3.92 -15.82 -17.13
CA TYR A 59 -3.05 -15.55 -18.28
C TYR A 59 -3.78 -15.91 -19.58
N LEU A 60 -4.19 -14.90 -20.34
CA LEU A 60 -5.14 -15.05 -21.44
C LEU A 60 -4.59 -14.49 -22.74
N ARG A 61 -4.94 -15.15 -23.84
CA ARG A 61 -4.61 -14.68 -25.19
C ARG A 61 -5.46 -13.47 -25.57
N THR A 62 -4.84 -12.46 -26.16
CA THR A 62 -5.50 -11.28 -26.74
C THR A 62 -5.59 -11.43 -28.26
N TYR A 63 -4.82 -10.65 -29.03
CA TYR A 63 -4.73 -10.73 -30.49
C TYR A 63 -3.43 -11.43 -30.94
N GLY A 64 -3.48 -12.11 -32.09
CA GLY A 64 -2.32 -12.82 -32.62
C GLY A 64 -1.78 -13.84 -31.60
N ASN A 65 -0.49 -13.82 -31.31
CA ASN A 65 0.14 -14.68 -30.29
C ASN A 65 0.43 -13.92 -28.99
N ASN A 66 -0.24 -12.79 -28.75
CA ASN A 66 -0.06 -12.00 -27.53
C ASN A 66 -0.90 -12.56 -26.39
N TYR A 67 -0.31 -12.55 -25.21
CA TYR A 67 -0.95 -12.97 -23.96
C TYR A 67 -0.72 -11.90 -22.91
N ILE A 68 -1.75 -11.65 -22.13
CA ILE A 68 -1.67 -10.71 -21.01
C ILE A 68 -2.12 -11.40 -19.73
N ARG A 69 -1.62 -10.88 -18.62
CA ARG A 69 -2.11 -11.23 -17.30
C ARG A 69 -3.33 -10.37 -16.97
N TYR A 70 -4.48 -11.00 -16.96
CA TYR A 70 -5.77 -10.37 -16.72
C TYR A 70 -6.19 -10.60 -15.27
N VAL A 71 -6.11 -9.54 -14.47
CA VAL A 71 -6.44 -9.51 -13.03
C VAL A 71 -7.42 -8.36 -12.75
N PRO A 72 -8.60 -8.40 -13.37
CA PRO A 72 -9.52 -7.26 -13.39
C PRO A 72 -10.05 -6.87 -12.01
N HIS A 73 -10.28 -7.80 -11.09
CA HIS A 73 -10.80 -7.45 -9.76
C HIS A 73 -9.74 -6.74 -8.91
N PHE A 74 -8.49 -7.19 -9.00
CA PHE A 74 -7.37 -6.46 -8.39
C PHE A 74 -7.28 -5.03 -8.93
N GLN A 75 -7.30 -4.85 -10.25
CA GLN A 75 -7.17 -3.52 -10.86
C GLN A 75 -8.39 -2.64 -10.59
N LEU A 76 -9.59 -3.22 -10.48
CA LEU A 76 -10.80 -2.50 -10.09
C LEU A 76 -10.67 -1.96 -8.67
N GLY A 77 -10.20 -2.78 -7.73
CA GLY A 77 -9.93 -2.34 -6.36
C GLY A 77 -8.89 -1.21 -6.30
N VAL A 78 -7.83 -1.29 -7.12
CA VAL A 78 -6.83 -0.21 -7.26
C VAL A 78 -7.47 1.09 -7.76
N ALA A 79 -8.34 1.00 -8.77
CA ALA A 79 -9.04 2.16 -9.34
C ALA A 79 -9.98 2.80 -8.32
N LEU A 80 -10.81 1.99 -7.64
CA LEU A 80 -11.76 2.44 -6.62
C LEU A 80 -11.05 3.06 -5.41
N HIS A 81 -9.94 2.46 -4.96
CA HIS A 81 -9.10 3.02 -3.91
C HIS A 81 -8.60 4.42 -4.30
N GLY A 82 -8.09 4.58 -5.52
CA GLY A 82 -7.61 5.87 -6.03
C GLY A 82 -8.73 6.91 -6.20
N ALA A 83 -9.96 6.47 -6.47
CA ALA A 83 -11.15 7.32 -6.52
C ALA A 83 -11.69 7.70 -5.13
N GLY A 84 -11.15 7.11 -4.05
CA GLY A 84 -11.58 7.34 -2.67
C GLY A 84 -12.76 6.48 -2.21
N ASP A 85 -13.27 5.58 -3.05
CA ASP A 85 -14.35 4.66 -2.69
C ASP A 85 -13.79 3.40 -2.01
N CYS A 86 -13.46 3.55 -0.73
CA CYS A 86 -12.81 2.48 0.02
C CYS A 86 -13.68 1.25 0.28
N ALA A 87 -15.00 1.44 0.42
CA ALA A 87 -15.91 0.31 0.61
C ALA A 87 -15.97 -0.57 -0.64
N ALA A 88 -16.11 0.04 -1.82
CA ALA A 88 -16.11 -0.70 -3.07
C ALA A 88 -14.73 -1.29 -3.43
N ALA A 89 -13.65 -0.59 -3.07
CA ALA A 89 -12.29 -1.08 -3.26
C ALA A 89 -12.03 -2.38 -2.50
N LEU A 90 -12.39 -2.43 -1.21
CA LEU A 90 -12.24 -3.62 -0.37
C LEU A 90 -13.03 -4.81 -0.93
N ALA A 91 -14.29 -4.60 -1.32
CA ALA A 91 -15.09 -5.65 -1.95
C ALA A 91 -14.45 -6.20 -3.24
N SER A 92 -13.84 -5.33 -4.04
CA SER A 92 -13.13 -5.73 -5.26
C SER A 92 -11.84 -6.50 -4.96
N PHE A 93 -11.10 -6.12 -3.90
CA PHE A 93 -9.93 -6.85 -3.45
C PHE A 93 -10.28 -8.24 -2.89
N GLU A 94 -11.36 -8.36 -2.12
CA GLU A 94 -11.86 -9.66 -1.64
C GLU A 94 -12.20 -10.59 -2.81
N GLU A 95 -12.90 -10.06 -3.83
CA GLU A 95 -13.21 -10.82 -5.03
C GLU A 95 -11.95 -11.23 -5.81
N SER A 96 -10.94 -10.36 -5.87
CA SER A 96 -9.64 -10.67 -6.46
C SER A 96 -8.95 -11.84 -5.77
N VAL A 97 -9.00 -11.90 -4.44
CA VAL A 97 -8.45 -13.01 -3.65
C VAL A 97 -9.25 -14.29 -3.89
N ALA A 98 -10.59 -14.20 -3.87
CA ALA A 98 -11.47 -15.34 -4.12
C ALA A 98 -11.28 -15.96 -5.51
N ARG A 99 -10.88 -15.16 -6.51
CA ARG A 99 -10.53 -15.61 -7.87
C ARG A 99 -9.06 -15.96 -8.06
N GLU A 100 -8.27 -15.98 -6.99
CA GLU A 100 -6.83 -16.29 -7.00
C GLU A 100 -6.01 -15.42 -7.96
N GLU A 101 -6.46 -14.19 -8.24
CA GLU A 101 -5.80 -13.30 -9.20
C GLU A 101 -4.39 -12.89 -8.77
N THR A 102 -4.14 -12.83 -7.46
CA THR A 102 -2.88 -12.40 -6.85
C THR A 102 -2.05 -13.55 -6.28
N ALA A 103 -2.58 -14.78 -6.22
CA ALA A 103 -2.00 -15.89 -5.46
C ALA A 103 -0.55 -16.23 -5.89
N GLU A 104 -0.26 -16.18 -7.19
CA GLU A 104 1.08 -16.45 -7.74
C GLU A 104 1.90 -15.18 -8.01
N LEU A 105 1.47 -14.03 -7.47
CA LEU A 105 2.01 -12.71 -7.79
C LEU A 105 2.33 -11.93 -6.50
N PRO A 106 3.48 -12.23 -5.84
CA PRO A 106 3.83 -11.63 -4.55
C PRO A 106 3.77 -10.09 -4.52
N ASN A 107 4.14 -9.45 -5.63
CA ASN A 107 4.09 -7.99 -5.77
C ASN A 107 2.65 -7.44 -5.76
N LEU A 108 1.69 -8.16 -6.36
CA LEU A 108 0.29 -7.76 -6.34
C LEU A 108 -0.34 -8.05 -4.98
N ASP A 109 0.00 -9.17 -4.36
CA ASP A 109 -0.48 -9.53 -3.02
C ASP A 109 -0.03 -8.50 -1.96
N THR A 110 1.26 -8.13 -1.95
CA THR A 110 1.78 -7.09 -1.05
C THR A 110 1.09 -5.76 -1.29
N ARG A 111 0.83 -5.41 -2.56
CA ARG A 111 0.14 -4.17 -2.92
C ARG A 111 -1.34 -4.20 -2.49
N LEU A 112 -2.03 -5.33 -2.64
CA LEU A 112 -3.40 -5.53 -2.17
C LEU A 112 -3.48 -5.30 -0.67
N GLN A 113 -2.65 -5.99 0.12
CA GLN A 113 -2.65 -5.88 1.59
C GLN A 113 -2.46 -4.44 2.07
N ARG A 114 -1.51 -3.72 1.47
CA ARG A 114 -1.27 -2.32 1.80
C ARG A 114 -2.49 -1.44 1.49
N LEU A 115 -3.06 -1.56 0.28
CA LEU A 115 -4.21 -0.73 -0.13
C LEU A 115 -5.47 -1.07 0.67
N SER A 116 -5.68 -2.33 1.04
CA SER A 116 -6.78 -2.73 1.92
C SER A 116 -6.62 -2.10 3.30
N ALA A 117 -5.43 -2.17 3.91
CA ALA A 117 -5.18 -1.57 5.22
C ALA A 117 -5.41 -0.04 5.22
N GLU A 118 -4.98 0.66 4.16
CA GLU A 118 -5.26 2.10 3.99
C GLU A 118 -6.76 2.39 3.94
N CYS A 119 -7.56 1.51 3.33
CA CYS A 119 -9.01 1.67 3.29
C CYS A 119 -9.71 1.30 4.61
N ASP A 120 -9.25 0.27 5.31
CA ASP A 120 -9.75 -0.08 6.63
C ASP A 120 -9.55 1.09 7.62
N GLU A 121 -8.39 1.74 7.57
CA GLU A 121 -8.11 2.92 8.39
C GLU A 121 -9.05 4.10 8.07
N ARG A 122 -9.34 4.35 6.79
CA ARG A 122 -10.27 5.41 6.37
C ARG A 122 -11.72 5.13 6.76
N LEU A 123 -12.12 3.86 6.79
CA LEU A 123 -13.48 3.46 7.16
C LEU A 123 -13.66 3.24 8.67
N ALA A 124 -12.56 3.14 9.43
CA ALA A 124 -12.63 3.05 10.87
C ALA A 124 -13.40 4.26 11.42
N PRO A 125 -14.44 4.05 12.24
CA PRO A 125 -15.11 5.16 12.88
C PRO A 125 -14.08 5.95 13.69
N PRO A 126 -14.14 7.29 13.70
CA PRO A 126 -13.28 8.06 14.59
C PRO A 126 -13.46 7.51 16.00
N PRO A 127 -12.39 7.40 16.81
CA PRO A 127 -12.50 6.98 18.19
C PRO A 127 -13.59 7.83 18.83
N VAL A 128 -14.72 7.21 19.15
CA VAL A 128 -15.80 7.89 19.88
C VAL A 128 -15.19 8.17 21.24
N GLU A 129 -14.63 9.36 21.40
CA GLU A 129 -14.39 9.95 22.69
C GLU A 129 -15.77 10.02 23.34
N VAL A 130 -16.05 9.05 24.20
CA VAL A 130 -17.36 8.89 24.84
C VAL A 130 -17.56 10.11 25.72
N ALA A 131 -18.17 11.16 25.16
CA ALA A 131 -18.80 12.23 25.90
C ALA A 131 -20.04 11.66 26.60
N ALA A 132 -19.82 10.82 27.60
CA ALA A 132 -20.81 10.46 28.58
C ALA A 132 -21.01 11.68 29.51
N ARG A 133 -21.93 12.57 29.12
CA ARG A 133 -22.66 13.36 30.10
C ARG A 133 -23.65 12.42 30.79
N ALA A 134 -23.16 11.68 31.79
CA ALA A 134 -23.98 11.03 32.80
C ALA A 134 -23.93 11.89 34.08
N GLU A 135 -25.07 12.04 34.74
CA GLU A 135 -25.19 12.66 36.06
C GLU A 135 -24.24 11.99 37.07
N PRO A 136 -23.71 12.74 38.06
CA PRO A 136 -22.62 12.28 38.91
C PRO A 136 -23.14 11.26 39.93
N LYS A 137 -22.81 9.99 39.70
CA LYS A 137 -22.67 9.01 40.77
C LYS A 137 -21.21 9.03 41.22
N PRO A 138 -20.89 9.20 42.52
CA PRO A 138 -19.51 9.27 42.96
C PRO A 138 -18.89 7.87 42.87
N GLU A 139 -18.16 7.61 41.79
CA GLU A 139 -17.24 6.48 41.70
C GLU A 139 -15.79 6.94 41.91
N PRO A 140 -14.94 6.10 42.52
CA PRO A 140 -13.60 6.46 42.97
C PRO A 140 -12.70 6.89 41.81
N ILE A 141 -11.95 7.96 42.03
CA ILE A 141 -10.97 8.48 41.09
C ILE A 141 -9.85 7.44 40.93
N ASP A 142 -9.79 6.77 39.78
CA ASP A 142 -8.59 6.02 39.42
C ASP A 142 -7.40 7.00 39.32
N PRO A 143 -6.22 6.65 39.88
CA PRO A 143 -5.04 7.50 39.82
C PRO A 143 -4.71 7.83 38.35
N PRO A 144 -4.27 9.07 38.05
CA PRO A 144 -3.88 9.44 36.70
C PRO A 144 -2.86 8.46 36.15
N ALA A 145 -3.17 7.88 34.99
CA ALA A 145 -2.24 7.00 34.28
C ALA A 145 -0.87 7.72 34.16
N PRO A 146 0.25 7.02 34.42
CA PRO A 146 1.57 7.63 34.38
C PRO A 146 1.77 8.30 33.03
N GLN A 147 1.92 9.63 33.05
CA GLN A 147 2.18 10.43 31.87
C GLN A 147 3.53 9.96 31.31
N ARG A 148 3.54 9.33 30.13
CA ARG A 148 4.79 8.97 29.45
C ARG A 148 5.55 10.28 29.19
N PRO A 149 6.87 10.33 29.46
CA PRO A 149 7.63 11.53 29.21
C PRO A 149 7.51 11.93 27.73
N PRO A 150 7.30 13.22 27.43
CA PRO A 150 7.23 13.68 26.04
C PRO A 150 8.55 13.36 25.34
N ILE A 151 8.47 12.70 24.19
CA ILE A 151 9.64 12.41 23.35
C ILE A 151 10.18 13.74 22.82
N ASP A 152 11.50 13.95 22.93
CA ASP A 152 12.17 15.12 22.40
C ASP A 152 12.14 15.08 20.86
N ARG A 153 11.21 15.84 20.28
CA ARG A 153 10.95 15.85 18.84
C ARG A 153 12.17 16.34 18.04
N ALA A 154 12.89 17.33 18.55
CA ALA A 154 14.06 17.88 17.86
C ALA A 154 15.16 16.81 17.79
N LEU A 155 15.36 16.07 18.87
CA LEU A 155 16.34 14.97 18.90
C LEU A 155 15.92 13.78 18.02
N LEU A 156 14.61 13.48 17.95
CA LEU A 156 14.07 12.47 17.04
C LEU A 156 14.30 12.83 15.57
N GLU A 157 14.01 14.06 15.19
CA GLU A 157 14.23 14.59 13.84
C GLU A 157 15.73 14.59 13.50
N ALA A 158 16.60 14.98 14.44
CA ALA A 158 18.05 14.93 14.28
C ALA A 158 18.57 13.49 14.05
N GLY A 159 18.10 12.53 14.84
CA GLY A 159 18.47 11.11 14.69
C GLY A 159 18.04 10.54 13.34
N LEU A 160 16.80 10.78 12.92
CA LEU A 160 16.30 10.35 11.61
C LEU A 160 17.07 11.01 10.46
N SER A 161 17.34 12.32 10.56
CA SER A 161 18.11 13.03 9.54
C SER A 161 19.53 12.48 9.42
N ALA A 162 20.20 12.17 10.54
CA ALA A 162 21.53 11.56 10.55
C ALA A 162 21.50 10.15 9.93
N TYR A 163 20.50 9.33 10.26
CA TYR A 163 20.32 7.99 9.68
C TYR A 163 20.22 8.04 8.15
N LEU A 164 19.35 8.93 7.64
CA LEU A 164 19.12 9.09 6.20
C LEU A 164 20.33 9.67 5.46
N ALA A 165 21.16 10.47 6.14
CA ALA A 165 22.40 11.01 5.60
C ALA A 165 23.56 9.99 5.63
N GLY A 166 23.36 8.80 6.22
CA GLY A 166 24.41 7.79 6.43
C GLY A 166 25.35 8.08 7.61
N ASP A 167 25.06 9.10 8.42
CA ASP A 167 25.76 9.36 9.69
C ASP A 167 25.20 8.44 10.78
N PHE A 168 25.55 7.16 10.68
CA PHE A 168 25.12 6.16 11.66
C PHE A 168 25.64 6.39 13.08
N PRO A 169 26.88 6.91 13.30
CA PRO A 169 27.32 7.32 14.63
C PRO A 169 26.42 8.41 15.25
N GLY A 170 26.13 9.48 14.50
CA GLY A 170 25.23 10.55 14.96
C GLY A 170 23.81 10.06 15.22
N SER A 171 23.28 9.23 14.32
CA SER A 171 21.97 8.58 14.47
C SER A 171 21.89 7.70 15.72
N THR A 172 22.90 6.86 15.93
CA THR A 172 22.99 5.96 17.09
C THR A 172 22.98 6.75 18.39
N ALA A 173 23.80 7.80 18.49
CA ALA A 173 23.87 8.64 19.69
C ALA A 173 22.51 9.29 20.03
N ALA A 174 21.79 9.78 19.01
CA ALA A 174 20.47 10.39 19.19
C ALA A 174 19.43 9.36 19.65
N PHE A 175 19.36 8.20 19.01
CA PHE A 175 18.39 7.15 19.38
C PHE A 175 18.71 6.47 20.70
N GLU A 176 19.97 6.34 21.09
CA GLU A 176 20.35 5.89 22.43
C GLU A 176 19.81 6.84 23.50
N ASP A 177 19.95 8.15 23.31
CA ASP A 177 19.46 9.12 24.28
C ASP A 177 17.93 9.10 24.40
N LEU A 178 17.23 9.02 23.26
CA LEU A 178 15.79 8.87 23.23
C LEU A 178 15.33 7.57 23.90
N THR A 179 16.04 6.46 23.66
CA THR A 179 15.73 5.15 24.26
C THR A 179 16.00 5.16 25.77
N ARG A 180 17.04 5.85 26.27
CA ARG A 180 17.25 6.04 27.71
C ARG A 180 16.11 6.80 28.38
N ARG A 181 15.57 7.82 27.70
CA ARG A 181 14.45 8.63 28.20
C ARG A 181 13.09 7.91 28.09
N ALA A 182 12.95 6.98 27.15
CA ALA A 182 11.73 6.22 26.89
C ALA A 182 12.05 4.74 26.62
N PRO A 183 12.47 3.97 27.65
CA PRO A 183 12.95 2.59 27.48
C PRO A 183 11.88 1.59 27.02
N ASP A 184 10.60 1.94 27.18
CA ASP A 184 9.45 1.12 26.80
C ASP A 184 8.95 1.42 25.37
N SER A 185 9.66 2.27 24.62
CA SER A 185 9.29 2.59 23.25
C SER A 185 9.86 1.57 22.25
N ALA A 186 9.01 0.65 21.80
CA ALA A 186 9.36 -0.34 20.78
C ALA A 186 9.93 0.31 19.49
N ARG A 187 9.35 1.44 19.07
CA ARG A 187 9.80 2.18 17.88
C ARG A 187 11.20 2.77 18.03
N LEU A 188 11.54 3.33 19.19
CA LEU A 188 12.88 3.90 19.41
C LEU A 188 13.95 2.81 19.44
N ARG A 189 13.63 1.66 20.04
CA ARG A 189 14.52 0.48 20.01
C ARG A 189 14.71 -0.06 18.61
N LEU A 190 13.65 -0.09 17.79
CA LEU A 190 13.75 -0.47 16.38
C LEU A 190 14.70 0.48 15.62
N LEU A 191 14.53 1.79 15.76
CA LEU A 191 15.37 2.82 15.12
C LEU A 191 16.83 2.75 15.56
N LEU A 192 17.07 2.49 16.86
CA LEU A 192 18.42 2.27 17.38
C LEU A 192 19.05 1.00 16.80
N GLY A 193 18.31 -0.11 16.78
CA GLY A 193 18.77 -1.37 16.19
C GLY A 193 19.09 -1.24 14.70
N MET A 194 18.28 -0.48 13.95
CA MET A 194 18.54 -0.14 12.55
C MET A 194 19.83 0.67 12.37
N SER A 195 20.06 1.67 13.22
CA SER A 195 21.26 2.51 13.17
C SER A 195 22.54 1.70 13.44
N LEU A 196 22.51 0.85 14.48
CA LEU A 196 23.62 -0.03 14.85
C LEU A 196 23.93 -1.04 13.75
N HIS A 197 22.90 -1.67 13.16
CA HIS A 197 23.11 -2.62 12.06
C HIS A 197 23.68 -1.93 10.81
N SER A 198 23.16 -0.75 10.44
CA SER A 198 23.69 -0.01 9.30
C SER A 198 25.14 0.43 9.53
N ALA A 199 25.50 0.83 10.75
CA ALA A 199 26.89 1.11 11.12
C ALA A 199 27.78 -0.14 10.94
N TRP A 200 27.31 -1.31 11.38
CA TRP A 200 28.05 -2.57 11.22
C TRP A 200 28.30 -2.92 9.76
N VAL A 201 27.26 -2.87 8.91
CA VAL A 201 27.39 -3.17 7.47
C VAL A 201 28.32 -2.19 6.77
N THR A 202 28.14 -0.89 7.00
CA THR A 202 28.98 0.13 6.34
C THR A 202 30.42 0.17 6.88
N GLY A 203 30.64 -0.30 8.11
CA GLY A 203 31.95 -0.55 8.68
C GLY A 203 32.65 -1.82 8.17
N GLY A 204 32.07 -2.55 7.22
CA GLY A 204 32.66 -3.76 6.66
C GLY A 204 32.42 -5.03 7.50
N GLU A 205 31.39 -5.02 8.35
CA GLU A 205 30.91 -6.17 9.12
C GLU A 205 31.92 -6.73 10.15
N THR A 206 32.92 -5.94 10.56
CA THR A 206 33.98 -6.41 11.46
C THR A 206 33.73 -6.17 12.95
N ASP A 207 32.78 -5.30 13.30
CA ASP A 207 32.51 -4.93 14.70
C ASP A 207 31.39 -5.81 15.29
N ASP A 208 31.80 -6.88 15.97
CA ASP A 208 30.88 -7.82 16.63
C ASP A 208 30.01 -7.16 17.71
N ASP A 209 30.44 -6.04 18.30
CA ASP A 209 29.64 -5.33 19.30
C ASP A 209 28.43 -4.66 18.65
N LEU A 210 28.63 -3.99 17.51
CA LEU A 210 27.54 -3.31 16.80
C LEU A 210 26.42 -4.29 16.40
N ILE A 211 26.75 -5.44 15.81
CA ILE A 211 25.74 -6.41 15.40
C ILE A 211 25.06 -7.09 16.60
N ARG A 212 25.79 -7.34 17.68
CA ARG A 212 25.21 -7.89 18.92
C ARG A 212 24.20 -6.91 19.52
N ARG A 213 24.58 -5.64 19.65
CA ARG A 213 23.71 -4.58 20.19
C ARG A 213 22.51 -4.34 19.28
N ALA A 214 22.69 -4.35 17.96
CA ALA A 214 21.59 -4.25 17.02
C ALA A 214 20.56 -5.37 17.25
N ARG A 215 21.00 -6.62 17.37
CA ARG A 215 20.12 -7.76 17.68
C ARG A 215 19.40 -7.60 19.01
N THR A 216 20.09 -7.13 20.05
CA THR A 216 19.48 -6.88 21.36
C THR A 216 18.35 -5.86 21.27
N GLU A 217 18.56 -4.73 20.59
CA GLU A 217 17.54 -3.69 20.48
C GLU A 217 16.37 -4.11 19.57
N LEU A 218 16.65 -4.81 18.48
CA LEU A 218 15.62 -5.36 17.59
C LEU A 218 14.75 -6.40 18.32
N ALA A 219 15.35 -7.29 19.12
CA ALA A 219 14.61 -8.26 19.92
C ALA A 219 13.78 -7.57 21.00
N ALA A 220 14.34 -6.56 21.69
CA ALA A 220 13.61 -5.78 22.68
C ALA A 220 12.42 -5.02 22.06
N ALA A 221 12.58 -4.45 20.87
CA ALA A 221 11.49 -3.83 20.12
C ALA A 221 10.37 -4.84 19.79
N SER A 222 10.72 -6.04 19.32
CA SER A 222 9.76 -7.10 19.02
C SER A 222 9.01 -7.61 20.26
N ASN A 223 9.69 -7.68 21.40
CA ASN A 223 9.08 -8.10 22.67
C ASN A 223 8.10 -7.06 23.24
N LEU A 224 8.42 -5.77 23.08
CA LEU A 224 7.56 -4.69 23.55
C LEU A 224 6.31 -4.52 22.68
N ASP A 225 6.43 -4.76 21.36
CA ASP A 225 5.32 -4.70 20.42
C ASP A 225 5.47 -5.78 19.33
N PRO A 226 4.87 -6.97 19.53
CA PRO A 226 4.90 -8.05 18.54
C PRO A 226 4.21 -7.68 17.21
N GLY A 227 3.33 -6.69 17.22
CA GLY A 227 2.63 -6.18 16.05
C GLY A 227 3.43 -5.15 15.25
N LEU A 228 4.55 -4.64 15.78
CA LEU A 228 5.34 -3.58 15.16
C LEU A 228 5.94 -4.02 13.83
N LEU A 229 5.47 -3.47 12.71
CA LEU A 229 6.02 -3.73 11.38
C LEU A 229 7.08 -2.67 11.00
N PRO A 230 8.31 -3.06 10.61
CA PRO A 230 9.29 -2.10 10.09
C PRO A 230 8.81 -1.49 8.77
N ASP A 231 8.85 -0.16 8.68
CA ASP A 231 8.52 0.56 7.45
C ASP A 231 9.59 0.26 6.37
N PRO A 232 9.21 -0.30 5.20
CA PRO A 232 10.16 -0.61 4.13
C PRO A 232 10.87 0.63 3.56
N ALA A 233 10.34 1.83 3.73
CA ALA A 233 11.00 3.07 3.30
C ALA A 233 12.17 3.45 4.22
N LEU A 234 12.13 3.06 5.49
CA LEU A 234 13.16 3.38 6.48
C LEU A 234 14.06 2.18 6.80
N CYS A 235 13.53 0.96 6.72
CA CYS A 235 14.20 -0.26 7.16
C CYS A 235 14.79 -1.04 5.97
N PRO A 236 16.13 -1.13 5.85
CA PRO A 236 16.76 -1.91 4.79
C PRO A 236 16.33 -3.38 4.83
N PRO A 237 16.19 -4.06 3.67
CA PRO A 237 15.75 -5.46 3.62
C PRO A 237 16.51 -6.43 4.53
N PRO A 238 17.85 -6.33 4.70
CA PRO A 238 18.59 -7.18 5.65
C PRO A 238 18.15 -6.98 7.10
N VAL A 239 17.89 -5.74 7.51
CA VAL A 239 17.45 -5.42 8.88
C VAL A 239 16.02 -5.91 9.10
N ALA A 240 15.15 -5.74 8.11
CA ALA A 240 13.78 -6.26 8.17
C ALA A 240 13.76 -7.80 8.26
N ALA A 241 14.64 -8.48 7.53
CA ALA A 241 14.80 -9.93 7.63
C ALA A 241 15.31 -10.36 9.02
N LEU A 242 16.32 -9.65 9.55
CA LEU A 242 16.84 -9.88 10.89
C LEU A 242 15.74 -9.70 11.95
N PHE A 243 15.00 -8.59 11.90
CA PHE A 243 13.91 -8.30 12.84
C PHE A 243 12.83 -9.38 12.82
N ARG A 244 12.42 -9.87 11.64
CA ARG A 244 11.46 -10.98 11.51
C ARG A 244 11.98 -12.29 12.09
N SER A 245 13.29 -12.54 12.03
CA SER A 245 13.89 -13.77 12.58
C SER A 245 13.98 -13.79 14.12
N LEU A 246 13.78 -12.64 14.76
CA LEU A 246 13.85 -12.49 16.22
C LEU A 246 12.45 -12.60 16.89
N ARG A 247 11.42 -12.90 16.10
CA ARG A 247 10.04 -13.14 16.55
C ARG A 247 9.80 -14.61 16.89
#